data_AF-A0A960S3G9-F1
#
_entry.id   AF-A0A960S3G9-F1
#
_cell.length_a   1.000
_cell.length_b   1.000
_cell.length_c   1.000
_cell.angle_alpha   90.00
_cell.angle_beta   90.00
_cell.angle_gamma   90.00
#
_symmetry.space_group_name_H-M   'P 1'
#
loop_
_entity.id
_entity.type
_entity.pdbx_description
1 polymer ?
#
loop_
_entity_poly.entity_id
_entity_poly.type
_entity_poly.pdbx_seq_one_letter_code
_entity_poly.pdbx_strand_id
1 'polypeptide(L)'
;MVFLDNVTRGGQTWAHRMRMLRQVLRLMILGSIGAGLLFFGLKMHKEKGENFQAAYYYMRATLPLASDKIQVDSKFWCAVSRQCYQSEKVAVKRQTLIEICRVRALLLLDRGKANLKESGYVSIAAFVFFLLFFAVRGLLTRQKKHLQGVRFERPWKVRLKMACLLKKSDMKIGAVPLIKNSETKHMLICGTTGAGKTNALRQLMIQIRRRGDRAIIVDTTGDFV
;
A
#
# COMPACT_ATOMS: atom_id res chain seq x y z
N MET A 1 -6.11 39.45 1.72
CA MET A 1 -5.23 38.37 2.23
C MET A 1 -5.89 36.99 2.17
N VAL A 2 -7.06 36.79 2.77
CA VAL A 2 -7.74 35.46 2.88
C VAL A 2 -7.90 34.71 1.55
N PHE A 3 -8.20 35.41 0.44
CA PHE A 3 -8.35 34.78 -0.88
C PHE A 3 -7.02 34.18 -1.41
N LEU A 4 -5.93 34.93 -1.32
CA LEU A 4 -4.59 34.47 -1.72
C LEU A 4 -4.12 33.30 -0.85
N ASP A 5 -4.40 33.32 0.45
CA ASP A 5 -4.09 32.21 1.35
C ASP A 5 -4.87 30.94 1.00
N ASN A 6 -6.13 31.07 0.59
CA ASN A 6 -6.93 29.93 0.14
C ASN A 6 -6.45 29.38 -1.21
N VAL A 7 -6.08 30.26 -2.15
CA VAL A 7 -5.53 29.85 -3.46
C VAL A 7 -4.19 29.13 -3.29
N THR A 8 -3.29 29.66 -2.45
CA THR A 8 -1.99 29.03 -2.17
C THR A 8 -2.13 27.70 -1.44
N ARG A 9 -3.00 27.61 -0.42
CA ARG A 9 -3.32 26.34 0.26
C ARG A 9 -3.92 25.30 -0.70
N GLY A 10 -4.85 25.72 -1.56
CA GLY A 10 -5.42 24.86 -2.61
C GLY A 10 -4.33 24.34 -3.57
N GLY A 11 -3.49 25.24 -4.06
CA GLY A 11 -2.36 24.90 -4.93
C GLY A 11 -1.37 23.92 -4.29
N GLN A 12 -1.01 24.12 -3.02
CA GLN A 12 -0.11 23.22 -2.29
C GLN A 12 -0.70 21.82 -2.13
N THR A 13 -1.98 21.71 -1.74
CA THR A 13 -2.63 20.40 -1.58
C THR A 13 -2.76 19.65 -2.91
N TRP A 14 -3.05 20.36 -4.00
CA TRP A 14 -3.09 19.77 -5.35
C TRP A 14 -1.71 19.33 -5.82
N ALA A 15 -0.69 20.18 -5.71
CA ALA A 15 0.68 19.87 -6.11
C ALA A 15 1.25 18.68 -5.33
N HIS A 16 0.97 18.61 -4.02
CA HIS A 16 1.35 17.48 -3.18
C HIS A 16 0.67 16.18 -3.64
N ARG A 17 -0.63 16.21 -3.93
CA ARG A 17 -1.37 15.05 -4.47
C ARG A 17 -0.83 14.59 -5.82
N MET A 18 -0.52 15.52 -6.73
CA MET A 18 0.04 15.20 -8.04
C MET A 18 1.44 14.59 -7.93
N ARG A 19 2.28 15.09 -7.01
CA ARG A 19 3.60 14.51 -6.74
C ARG A 19 3.47 13.08 -6.22
N MET A 20 2.59 12.86 -5.23
CA MET A 20 2.34 11.52 -4.68
C MET A 20 1.77 10.56 -5.73
N LEU A 21 0.83 11.01 -6.56
CA LEU A 21 0.26 10.20 -7.65
C LEU A 21 1.34 9.76 -8.63
N ARG A 22 2.23 10.68 -9.03
CA ARG A 22 3.36 10.36 -9.92
C ARG A 22 4.32 9.35 -9.31
N GLN A 23 4.59 9.45 -8.01
CA GLN A 23 5.44 8.49 -7.29
C GLN A 23 4.82 7.10 -7.27
N VAL A 24 3.54 6.99 -6.91
CA VAL A 24 2.83 5.71 -6.86
C VAL A 24 2.72 5.09 -8.25
N LEU A 25 2.34 5.88 -9.27
CA LEU A 25 2.25 5.39 -10.65
C LEU A 25 3.61 4.88 -11.16
N ARG A 26 4.71 5.60 -10.87
CA ARG A 26 6.07 5.16 -11.24
C ARG A 26 6.42 3.82 -10.59
N LEU A 27 6.16 3.67 -9.30
CA LEU A 27 6.40 2.41 -8.57
C LEU A 27 5.57 1.26 -9.14
N MET A 28 4.30 1.50 -9.46
CA MET A 28 3.42 0.49 -10.05
C MET A 28 3.89 0.04 -11.43
N ILE A 29 4.27 0.99 -12.30
CA ILE A 29 4.80 0.70 -13.63
C ILE A 29 6.11 -0.10 -13.51
N LEU A 30 7.06 0.35 -12.70
CA LEU A 30 8.33 -0.35 -12.49
C LEU A 30 8.11 -1.75 -11.92
N GLY A 31 7.21 -1.91 -10.96
CA GLY A 31 6.84 -3.22 -10.40
C GLY A 31 6.23 -4.16 -11.44
N SER A 32 5.32 -3.66 -12.28
CA SER A 32 4.69 -4.45 -13.35
C SER A 32 5.69 -4.89 -14.43
N ILE A 33 6.56 -3.99 -14.88
CA ILE A 33 7.64 -4.30 -15.82
C ILE A 33 8.60 -5.31 -15.19
N GLY A 34 8.96 -5.14 -13.92
CA GLY A 34 9.81 -6.08 -13.19
C GLY A 34 9.23 -7.50 -13.15
N ALA A 35 7.93 -7.63 -12.89
CA ALA A 35 7.23 -8.92 -12.93
C ALA A 35 7.25 -9.56 -14.33
N GLY A 36 7.01 -8.75 -15.37
CA GLY A 36 7.10 -9.21 -16.77
C GLY A 36 8.50 -9.66 -17.16
N LEU A 37 9.54 -8.89 -16.80
CA LEU A 37 10.94 -9.23 -17.07
C LEU A 37 11.37 -10.50 -16.32
N LEU A 38 10.96 -10.65 -15.06
CA LEU A 38 11.21 -11.87 -14.28
C LEU A 38 10.58 -13.08 -14.97
N PHE A 39 9.30 -12.99 -15.36
CA PHE A 39 8.60 -14.06 -16.05
C PHE A 39 9.25 -14.42 -17.40
N PHE A 40 9.63 -13.41 -18.17
CA PHE A 40 10.35 -13.58 -19.43
C PHE A 40 11.71 -14.28 -19.22
N GLY A 41 12.49 -13.80 -18.24
CA GLY A 41 13.79 -14.37 -17.88
C GLY A 41 13.70 -15.83 -17.46
N LEU A 42 12.70 -16.18 -16.64
CA LEU A 42 12.46 -17.57 -16.23
C LEU A 42 12.09 -18.48 -17.41
N LYS A 43 11.25 -17.99 -18.34
CA LYS A 43 10.92 -18.75 -19.56
C LYS A 43 12.13 -18.91 -20.48
N MET A 44 12.92 -17.84 -20.67
CA MET A 44 14.12 -17.89 -21.50
C MET A 44 15.22 -18.76 -20.89
N HIS A 45 15.34 -18.82 -19.56
CA HIS A 45 16.32 -19.69 -18.90
C HIS A 45 15.99 -21.18 -19.03
N LYS A 46 14.71 -21.53 -19.18
CA LYS A 46 14.27 -22.91 -19.43
C LYS A 46 14.54 -23.40 -20.86
N GLU A 47 14.86 -22.49 -21.79
CA GLU A 47 15.19 -22.88 -23.17
C GLU A 47 16.55 -23.60 -23.23
N LYS A 48 16.69 -24.51 -24.21
CA LYS A 48 17.92 -25.29 -24.38
C LYS A 48 19.11 -24.37 -24.62
N GLY A 49 20.17 -24.52 -23.83
CA GLY A 49 21.42 -23.75 -23.96
C GLY A 49 22.05 -23.82 -25.36
N GLU A 50 21.84 -24.93 -26.07
CA GLU A 50 22.26 -25.11 -27.47
C GLU A 50 21.63 -24.09 -28.42
N ASN A 51 20.38 -23.65 -28.19
CA ASN A 51 19.73 -22.67 -29.05
C ASN A 51 20.37 -21.29 -28.92
N PHE A 52 20.83 -20.93 -27.72
CA PHE A 52 21.58 -19.70 -27.48
C PHE A 52 22.96 -19.74 -28.14
N GLN A 53 23.66 -20.88 -28.02
CA GLN A 53 24.95 -21.07 -28.70
C GLN A 53 24.80 -21.03 -30.22
N ALA A 54 23.74 -21.64 -30.77
CA ALA A 54 23.43 -21.59 -32.19
C ALA A 54 23.15 -20.16 -32.68
N ALA A 55 22.39 -19.37 -31.91
CA ALA A 55 22.16 -17.96 -32.22
C ALA A 55 23.46 -17.15 -32.19
N TYR A 56 24.34 -17.38 -31.21
CA TYR A 56 25.65 -16.74 -31.14
C TYR A 56 26.52 -17.07 -32.36
N TYR A 57 26.65 -18.34 -32.73
CA TYR A 57 27.42 -18.76 -33.89
C TYR A 57 26.82 -18.29 -35.21
N TYR A 58 25.48 -18.24 -35.32
CA TYR A 58 24.78 -17.67 -36.47
C TYR A 58 25.12 -16.18 -36.63
N MET A 59 25.03 -15.38 -35.56
CA MET A 59 25.39 -13.97 -35.58
C MET A 59 26.86 -13.77 -35.96
N ARG A 60 27.77 -14.57 -35.38
CA ARG A 60 29.20 -14.51 -35.68
C ARG A 60 29.52 -14.87 -37.14
N ALA A 61 28.84 -15.86 -37.70
CA ALA A 61 29.03 -16.28 -39.10
C ALA A 61 28.39 -15.32 -40.11
N THR A 62 27.39 -14.53 -39.70
CA THR A 62 26.72 -13.53 -40.53
C THR A 62 27.56 -12.26 -40.70
N LEU A 63 28.54 -12.01 -39.82
CA LEU A 63 29.43 -10.86 -39.93
C LEU A 63 30.22 -10.88 -41.25
N PRO A 64 30.36 -9.75 -41.95
CA PRO A 64 31.02 -9.69 -43.25
C PRO A 64 32.53 -10.00 -43.17
N LEU A 65 33.18 -9.73 -42.05
CA LEU A 65 34.60 -9.98 -41.76
C LEU A 65 34.90 -11.40 -41.23
N ALA A 66 33.92 -12.30 -41.22
CA ALA A 66 34.10 -13.64 -40.69
C ALA A 66 34.95 -14.52 -41.62
N SER A 67 35.89 -15.28 -41.03
CA SER A 67 36.72 -16.25 -41.73
C SER A 67 35.89 -17.37 -42.37
N ASP A 68 36.40 -17.95 -43.46
CA ASP A 68 35.72 -19.01 -44.22
C ASP A 68 35.53 -20.31 -43.40
N LYS A 69 36.40 -20.54 -42.43
CA LYS A 69 36.25 -21.57 -41.38
C LYS A 69 36.13 -20.91 -40.01
N ILE A 70 35.14 -21.34 -39.24
CA ILE A 70 34.87 -20.84 -37.89
C ILE A 70 35.09 -21.98 -36.89
N GLN A 71 35.80 -21.69 -35.80
CA GLN A 71 35.98 -22.65 -34.71
C GLN A 71 34.73 -22.68 -33.83
N VAL A 72 34.19 -23.88 -33.64
CA VAL A 72 32.97 -24.16 -32.89
C VAL A 72 33.27 -25.24 -31.83
N ASP A 73 32.60 -25.18 -30.68
CA ASP A 73 32.70 -26.21 -29.65
C ASP A 73 32.19 -27.57 -30.19
N SER A 74 32.98 -28.63 -30.00
CA SER A 74 32.65 -29.98 -30.47
C SER A 74 31.39 -30.53 -29.79
N LYS A 75 31.14 -30.22 -28.51
CA LYS A 75 29.92 -30.67 -27.81
C LYS A 75 28.66 -30.08 -28.44
N PHE A 76 28.69 -28.78 -28.74
CA PHE A 76 27.64 -28.10 -29.47
C PHE A 76 27.49 -28.67 -30.89
N TRP A 77 28.59 -28.83 -31.62
CA TRP A 77 28.55 -29.33 -33.00
C TRP A 77 27.99 -30.75 -33.08
N CYS A 78 28.34 -31.62 -32.15
CA CYS A 78 27.80 -32.98 -31.99
C CYS A 78 26.29 -32.95 -31.73
N ALA A 79 25.82 -32.08 -30.83
CA ALA A 79 24.38 -31.94 -30.52
C ALA A 79 23.55 -31.35 -31.68
N VAL A 80 24.20 -30.61 -32.58
CA VAL A 80 23.53 -29.86 -33.64
C VAL A 80 23.57 -30.57 -34.98
N SER A 81 24.74 -31.10 -35.38
CA SER A 81 24.98 -31.75 -36.68
C SER A 81 24.97 -33.28 -36.62
N ARG A 82 24.93 -33.87 -35.42
CA ARG A 82 25.13 -35.32 -35.16
C ARG A 82 26.51 -35.85 -35.57
N GLN A 83 27.46 -34.98 -35.92
CA GLN A 83 28.86 -35.32 -36.16
C GLN A 83 29.69 -34.96 -34.93
N CYS A 84 30.24 -35.98 -34.28
CA CYS A 84 30.96 -35.83 -33.02
C CYS A 84 32.46 -36.03 -33.26
N TYR A 85 33.27 -35.08 -32.77
CA TYR A 85 34.72 -35.09 -32.91
C TYR A 85 35.38 -35.18 -31.53
N GLN A 86 36.53 -35.86 -31.46
CA GLN A 86 37.28 -35.98 -30.20
C GLN A 86 38.03 -34.70 -29.80
N SER A 87 38.23 -33.75 -30.73
CA SER A 87 38.85 -32.46 -30.43
C SER A 87 37.90 -31.54 -29.66
N GLU A 88 38.45 -30.64 -28.83
CA GLU A 88 37.64 -29.67 -28.07
C GLU A 88 36.95 -28.65 -29.00
N LYS A 89 37.62 -28.27 -30.09
CA LYS A 89 37.08 -27.35 -31.11
C LYS A 89 37.16 -27.98 -32.49
N VAL A 90 36.19 -27.66 -33.34
CA VAL A 90 36.09 -28.13 -34.73
C VAL A 90 36.02 -26.92 -35.66
N ALA A 91 36.81 -26.93 -36.73
CA ALA A 91 36.78 -25.91 -37.76
C ALA A 91 35.72 -26.26 -38.82
N VAL A 92 34.61 -25.54 -38.81
CA VAL A 92 33.45 -25.78 -39.69
C VAL A 92 33.42 -24.73 -40.79
N LYS A 93 33.04 -25.13 -42.01
CA LYS A 93 32.80 -24.20 -43.12
C LYS A 93 31.66 -23.23 -42.79
N ARG A 94 31.85 -21.96 -43.11
CA ARG A 94 30.90 -20.88 -42.83
C ARG A 94 29.49 -21.16 -43.37
N GLN A 95 29.37 -21.63 -44.61
CA GLN A 95 28.08 -21.90 -45.25
C GLN A 95 27.26 -22.96 -44.49
N THR A 96 27.88 -24.11 -44.20
CA THR A 96 27.24 -25.20 -43.44
C THR A 96 26.85 -24.77 -42.03
N LEU A 97 27.70 -23.96 -41.37
CA LEU A 97 27.39 -23.41 -40.05
C LEU A 97 26.17 -22.47 -40.09
N ILE A 98 26.07 -21.62 -41.11
CA ILE A 98 24.94 -20.70 -41.28
C ILE A 98 23.65 -21.47 -41.50
N GLU A 99 23.60 -22.43 -42.41
CA GLU A 99 22.38 -23.19 -42.72
C GLU A 99 21.80 -23.89 -41.48
N ILE A 100 22.65 -24.59 -40.74
CA ILE A 100 22.25 -25.35 -39.57
C ILE A 100 21.88 -24.44 -38.38
N CYS A 101 22.70 -23.41 -38.12
CA CYS A 101 22.43 -22.50 -37.00
C CYS A 101 21.26 -21.54 -37.28
N ARG A 102 20.97 -21.20 -38.56
CA ARG A 102 19.87 -20.31 -38.93
C ARG A 102 18.53 -20.81 -38.46
N VAL A 103 18.22 -22.09 -38.65
CA VAL A 103 16.93 -22.68 -38.25
C VAL A 103 16.74 -22.57 -36.73
N ARG A 104 17.77 -22.92 -35.94
CA ARG A 104 17.72 -22.83 -34.48
C ARG A 104 17.69 -21.37 -33.99
N ALA A 105 18.40 -20.46 -34.65
CA ALA A 105 18.40 -19.04 -34.33
C ALA A 105 17.03 -18.40 -34.59
N LEU A 106 16.39 -18.71 -35.73
CA LEU A 106 15.04 -18.25 -36.03
C LEU A 106 14.01 -18.83 -35.06
N LEU A 107 14.12 -20.12 -34.72
CA LEU A 107 13.26 -20.76 -33.72
C LEU A 107 13.40 -20.10 -32.33
N LEU A 108 14.62 -19.76 -31.91
CA LEU A 108 14.86 -19.00 -30.67
C LEU A 108 14.19 -17.62 -30.73
N LEU A 109 14.29 -16.92 -31.86
CA LEU A 109 13.66 -15.60 -32.04
C LEU A 109 12.13 -15.69 -32.00
N ASP A 110 11.53 -16.68 -32.64
CA ASP A 110 10.06 -16.83 -32.66
C ASP A 110 9.53 -17.24 -31.27
N ARG A 111 10.22 -18.14 -30.57
CA ARG A 111 9.92 -18.43 -29.16
C ARG A 111 10.13 -17.22 -28.26
N GLY A 112 11.18 -16.44 -28.51
CA GLY A 112 11.45 -15.18 -27.81
C GLY A 112 10.30 -14.19 -27.98
N LYS A 113 9.81 -13.99 -29.21
CA LYS A 113 8.65 -13.14 -29.50
C LYS A 113 7.38 -13.65 -28.81
N ALA A 114 7.12 -14.95 -28.86
CA ALA A 114 5.98 -15.55 -28.17
C ALA A 114 6.06 -15.34 -26.65
N ASN A 115 7.21 -15.63 -26.05
CA ASN A 115 7.43 -15.44 -24.62
C ASN A 115 7.37 -13.97 -24.19
N LEU A 116 7.78 -13.04 -25.06
CA LEU A 116 7.66 -11.60 -24.83
C LEU A 116 6.20 -11.13 -24.85
N LYS A 117 5.38 -11.70 -25.75
CA LYS A 117 3.93 -11.42 -25.78
C LYS A 117 3.26 -11.91 -24.48
N GLU A 118 3.59 -13.13 -24.05
CA GLU A 118 3.11 -13.71 -22.79
C GLU A 118 3.55 -12.89 -21.56
N SER A 119 4.81 -12.45 -21.51
CA SER A 119 5.29 -11.60 -20.41
C SER A 119 4.65 -10.21 -20.41
N GLY A 120 4.27 -9.69 -21.59
CA GLY A 120 3.46 -8.49 -21.73
C GLY A 120 2.10 -8.63 -21.04
N TYR A 121 1.39 -9.74 -21.24
CA TYR A 121 0.13 -10.01 -20.54
C TYR A 121 0.31 -10.09 -19.02
N VAL A 122 1.38 -10.73 -18.54
CA VAL A 122 1.70 -10.81 -17.10
C VAL A 122 1.96 -9.41 -16.52
N SER A 123 2.69 -8.56 -17.22
CA SER A 123 2.95 -7.18 -16.80
C SER A 123 1.65 -6.36 -16.69
N ILE A 124 0.78 -6.45 -17.69
CA ILE A 124 -0.52 -5.77 -17.68
C ILE A 124 -1.38 -6.27 -16.51
N ALA A 125 -1.46 -7.59 -16.30
CA ALA A 125 -2.22 -8.18 -15.20
C ALA A 125 -1.67 -7.71 -13.83
N ALA A 126 -0.35 -7.66 -13.66
CA ALA A 126 0.28 -7.14 -12.44
C ALA A 126 -0.05 -5.65 -12.22
N PHE A 127 -0.06 -4.84 -13.27
CA PHE A 127 -0.43 -3.42 -13.17
C PHE A 127 -1.88 -3.24 -12.74
N VAL A 128 -2.81 -3.99 -13.35
CA VAL A 128 -4.23 -3.99 -12.97
C VAL A 128 -4.42 -4.45 -11.51
N PHE A 129 -3.69 -5.49 -11.09
CA PHE A 129 -3.69 -5.95 -9.70
C PHE A 129 -3.25 -4.83 -8.74
N PHE A 130 -2.14 -4.13 -9.03
CA PHE A 130 -1.70 -3.01 -8.19
C PHE A 130 -2.71 -1.87 -8.15
N LEU A 131 -3.34 -1.52 -9.28
CA LEU A 131 -4.41 -0.51 -9.32
C LEU A 131 -5.57 -0.87 -8.39
N LEU A 132 -6.07 -2.11 -8.50
CA LEU A 132 -7.17 -2.60 -7.66
C LEU A 132 -6.76 -2.65 -6.18
N PHE A 133 -5.56 -3.15 -5.88
CA PHE A 133 -5.03 -3.21 -4.51
C PHE A 133 -4.99 -1.82 -3.85
N PHE A 134 -4.43 -0.82 -4.54
CA PHE A 134 -4.37 0.54 -4.00
C PHE A 134 -5.74 1.21 -3.93
N ALA A 135 -6.64 0.94 -4.88
CA ALA A 135 -8.01 1.44 -4.84
C ALA A 135 -8.78 0.89 -3.62
N VAL A 136 -8.73 -0.42 -3.41
CA VAL A 136 -9.37 -1.08 -2.24
C VAL A 136 -8.76 -0.58 -0.94
N ARG A 137 -7.42 -0.50 -0.84
CA ARG A 137 -6.76 0.05 0.35
C ARG A 137 -7.12 1.52 0.59
N GLY A 138 -7.26 2.31 -0.47
CA GLY A 138 -7.71 3.69 -0.39
C GLY A 138 -9.12 3.81 0.18
N LEU A 139 -10.04 2.94 -0.28
CA LEU A 139 -11.42 2.87 0.23
C LEU A 139 -11.46 2.45 1.71
N LEU A 140 -10.70 1.42 2.09
CA LEU A 140 -10.63 0.94 3.47
C LEU A 140 -10.02 1.98 4.43
N THR A 141 -9.01 2.73 3.97
CA THR A 141 -8.31 3.75 4.78
C THR A 141 -9.10 5.06 4.88
N ARG A 142 -10.16 5.24 4.08
CA ARG A 142 -11.00 6.44 4.08
C ARG A 142 -11.75 6.68 5.40
N GLN A 143 -11.73 5.73 6.33
CA GLN A 143 -12.34 5.93 7.64
C GLN A 143 -11.71 7.12 8.35
N LYS A 144 -12.56 8.11 8.65
CA LYS A 144 -12.20 9.30 9.41
C LYS A 144 -11.75 8.86 10.81
N LYS A 145 -10.44 8.73 11.02
CA LYS A 145 -9.88 8.59 12.35
C LYS A 145 -10.00 9.95 13.05
N HIS A 146 -10.65 9.96 14.20
CA HIS A 146 -10.63 11.11 15.10
C HIS A 146 -9.18 11.31 15.54
N LEU A 147 -8.51 12.33 14.99
CA LEU A 147 -7.09 12.55 15.22
C LEU A 147 -6.84 13.06 16.65
N GLN A 148 -7.58 14.09 17.08
CA GLN A 148 -7.42 14.75 18.37
C GLN A 148 -8.72 15.45 18.80
N GLY A 149 -8.85 15.74 20.10
CA GLY A 149 -9.95 16.52 20.68
C GLY A 149 -11.00 15.70 21.43
N VAL A 150 -12.03 16.38 21.94
CA VAL A 150 -13.11 15.78 22.74
C VAL A 150 -13.95 14.86 21.85
N ARG A 151 -14.22 13.65 22.33
CA ARG A 151 -15.07 12.68 21.65
C ARG A 151 -16.44 12.63 22.32
N PHE A 152 -17.46 13.04 21.60
CA PHE A 152 -18.84 12.89 22.04
C PHE A 152 -19.27 11.43 21.87
N GLU A 153 -19.80 10.83 22.93
CA GLU A 153 -20.26 9.45 22.95
C GLU A 153 -21.62 9.38 23.64
N ARG A 154 -22.36 8.30 23.38
CA ARG A 154 -23.67 8.09 24.02
C ARG A 154 -23.49 7.91 25.54
N PRO A 155 -24.41 8.40 26.39
CA PRO A 155 -24.29 8.33 27.85
C PRO A 155 -24.01 6.92 28.37
N TRP A 156 -24.66 5.89 27.82
CA TRP A 156 -24.46 4.50 28.25
C TRP A 156 -23.02 4.01 28.02
N LYS A 157 -22.38 4.44 26.93
CA LYS A 157 -21.01 4.05 26.58
C LYS A 157 -20.00 4.75 27.47
N VAL A 158 -20.26 6.02 27.83
CA VAL A 158 -19.46 6.76 28.82
C VAL A 158 -19.55 6.07 30.18
N ARG A 159 -20.77 5.72 30.65
CA ARG A 159 -20.98 4.98 31.89
C ARG A 159 -20.23 3.65 31.93
N LEU A 160 -20.36 2.85 30.85
CA LEU A 160 -19.69 1.57 30.73
C LEU A 160 -18.17 1.74 30.79
N LYS A 161 -17.63 2.70 30.02
CA LYS A 161 -16.20 3.01 30.02
C LYS A 161 -15.70 3.45 31.40
N MET A 162 -16.45 4.29 32.11
CA MET A 162 -16.10 4.72 33.46
C MET A 162 -16.14 3.57 34.47
N ALA A 163 -17.09 2.64 34.33
CA ALA A 163 -17.17 1.44 35.14
C ALA A 163 -15.99 0.51 34.88
N CYS A 164 -15.68 0.22 33.61
CA CYS A 164 -14.51 -0.61 33.23
C CYS A 164 -13.18 0.00 33.70
N LEU A 165 -13.06 1.33 33.71
CA LEU A 165 -11.87 2.03 34.18
C LEU A 165 -11.82 2.22 35.70
N LEU A 166 -12.83 1.76 36.46
CA LEU A 166 -12.97 2.00 37.90
C LEU A 166 -12.90 3.50 38.29
N LYS A 167 -13.29 4.38 37.36
CA LYS A 167 -13.31 5.86 37.52
C LYS A 167 -14.71 6.41 37.75
N LYS A 168 -15.67 5.55 38.07
CA LYS A 168 -17.04 5.93 38.37
C LYS A 168 -17.12 6.50 39.78
N SER A 169 -17.62 7.74 39.91
CA SER A 169 -18.02 8.33 41.19
C SER A 169 -19.41 7.80 41.62
N ASP A 170 -19.69 7.91 42.91
CA ASP A 170 -21.01 7.71 43.51
C ASP A 170 -21.99 8.84 43.14
N MET A 171 -21.47 10.04 42.90
CA MET A 171 -22.23 11.20 42.43
C MET A 171 -22.45 11.17 40.91
N LYS A 172 -23.58 11.72 40.46
CA LYS A 172 -24.00 11.78 39.05
C LYS A 172 -24.69 13.11 38.69
N ILE A 173 -24.62 13.48 37.42
CA ILE A 173 -25.41 14.56 36.82
C ILE A 173 -26.27 13.95 35.71
N GLY A 174 -27.59 14.04 35.86
CA GLY A 174 -28.53 13.33 34.99
C GLY A 174 -28.25 11.82 34.96
N ALA A 175 -27.98 11.28 33.78
CA ALA A 175 -27.75 9.85 33.58
C ALA A 175 -26.27 9.42 33.72
N VAL A 176 -25.33 10.35 33.91
CA VAL A 176 -23.88 10.09 33.84
C VAL A 176 -23.22 10.31 35.21
N PRO A 177 -22.47 9.33 35.74
CA PRO A 177 -21.69 9.51 36.97
C PRO A 177 -20.54 10.48 36.74
N LEU A 178 -20.17 11.21 37.79
CA LEU A 178 -18.96 12.02 37.79
C LEU A 178 -17.72 11.12 37.74
N ILE A 179 -16.59 11.71 37.36
CA ILE A 179 -15.29 11.03 37.45
C ILE A 179 -14.94 10.94 38.94
N LYS A 180 -14.49 9.77 39.40
CA LYS A 180 -14.06 9.56 40.79
C LYS A 180 -13.04 10.65 41.20
N ASN A 181 -13.26 11.29 42.35
CA ASN A 181 -12.44 12.38 42.89
C ASN A 181 -12.42 13.65 42.02
N SER A 182 -13.40 13.85 41.13
CA SER A 182 -13.54 15.10 40.38
C SER A 182 -14.44 16.12 41.08
N GLU A 183 -15.21 15.67 42.07
CA GLU A 183 -16.01 16.52 42.96
C GLU A 183 -15.18 17.60 43.69
N THR A 184 -13.88 17.36 43.88
CA THR A 184 -12.95 18.31 44.51
C THR A 184 -12.36 19.34 43.53
N LYS A 185 -12.59 19.21 42.21
CA LYS A 185 -11.93 20.03 41.16
C LYS A 185 -12.71 21.28 40.74
N HIS A 186 -13.71 21.68 41.53
CA HIS A 186 -14.74 22.65 41.18
C HIS A 186 -15.54 22.25 39.91
N MET A 187 -16.75 22.78 39.79
CA MET A 187 -17.64 22.47 38.68
C MET A 187 -18.29 23.74 38.17
N LEU A 188 -18.24 23.95 36.85
CA LEU A 188 -18.95 25.02 36.18
C LEU A 188 -20.21 24.47 35.51
N ILE A 189 -21.37 24.95 35.92
CA ILE A 189 -22.65 24.67 35.27
C ILE A 189 -23.07 25.94 34.52
N CYS A 190 -23.00 25.90 33.19
CA CYS A 190 -23.33 27.03 32.31
C CYS A 190 -24.55 26.72 31.43
N GLY A 191 -25.35 27.74 31.12
CA GLY A 191 -26.55 27.65 30.28
C GLY A 191 -27.40 28.92 30.37
N THR A 192 -28.34 29.11 29.45
CA THR A 192 -29.28 30.23 29.43
C THR A 192 -30.31 30.15 30.57
N THR A 193 -31.12 31.20 30.78
CA THR A 193 -32.30 31.13 31.66
C THR A 193 -33.26 30.05 31.17
N GLY A 194 -33.82 29.26 32.09
CA GLY A 194 -34.67 28.12 31.73
C GLY A 194 -33.96 26.84 31.27
N ALA A 195 -32.62 26.84 31.08
CA ALA A 195 -31.88 25.65 30.62
C ALA A 195 -31.75 24.51 31.66
N GLY A 196 -32.33 24.66 32.85
CA GLY A 196 -32.35 23.62 33.88
C GLY A 196 -31.13 23.59 34.83
N LYS A 197 -30.34 24.67 34.90
CA LYS A 197 -29.20 24.78 35.84
C LYS A 197 -29.59 24.52 37.30
N THR A 198 -30.68 25.13 37.76
CA THR A 198 -31.22 24.95 39.12
C THR A 198 -31.62 23.49 39.37
N ASN A 199 -32.21 22.82 38.36
CA ASN A 199 -32.56 21.40 38.47
C ASN A 199 -31.32 20.50 38.55
N ALA A 200 -30.28 20.79 37.76
CA ALA A 200 -29.00 20.08 37.84
C ALA A 200 -28.34 20.24 39.22
N LEU A 201 -28.35 21.44 39.79
CA LEU A 201 -27.89 21.70 41.16
C LEU A 201 -28.73 20.94 42.19
N ARG A 202 -30.07 20.96 42.08
CA ARG A 202 -30.97 20.23 42.99
C ARG A 202 -30.69 18.72 42.97
N GLN A 203 -30.45 18.14 41.79
CA GLN A 203 -30.04 16.74 41.68
C GLN A 203 -28.72 16.43 42.40
N LEU A 204 -27.75 17.34 42.35
CA LEU A 204 -26.48 17.20 43.08
C LEU A 204 -26.69 17.34 44.59
N MET A 205 -27.48 18.32 45.04
CA MET A 205 -27.73 18.57 46.47
C MET A 205 -28.40 17.37 47.16
N ILE A 206 -29.36 16.71 46.49
CA ILE A 206 -29.98 15.48 47.00
C ILE A 206 -28.92 14.39 47.23
N GLN A 207 -27.92 14.29 46.35
CA GLN A 207 -26.86 13.29 46.46
C GLN A 207 -25.85 13.64 47.57
N ILE A 208 -25.46 14.91 47.68
CA ILE A 208 -24.59 15.42 48.76
C ILE A 208 -25.24 15.15 50.13
N ARG A 209 -26.52 15.50 50.27
CA ARG A 209 -27.28 15.26 51.51
C ARG A 209 -27.38 13.77 51.84
N ARG A 210 -27.64 12.91 50.84
CA ARG A 210 -27.67 11.44 51.04
C ARG A 210 -26.33 10.85 51.43
N ARG A 211 -25.22 11.45 50.96
CA ARG A 211 -23.85 11.05 51.31
C ARG A 211 -23.44 11.51 52.72
N GLY A 212 -24.18 12.47 53.31
CA GLY A 212 -23.85 13.10 54.59
C GLY A 212 -22.84 14.24 54.48
N ASP A 213 -22.59 14.72 53.26
CA ASP A 213 -21.66 15.81 53.01
C ASP A 213 -22.30 17.17 53.36
N ARG A 214 -21.47 18.11 53.81
CA ARG A 214 -21.90 19.48 54.14
C ARG A 214 -21.78 20.38 52.92
N ALA A 215 -22.78 21.23 52.71
CA ALA A 215 -22.79 22.23 51.64
C ALA A 215 -23.14 23.62 52.20
N ILE A 216 -22.49 24.65 51.66
CA ILE A 216 -22.87 26.05 51.86
C ILE A 216 -23.52 26.50 50.55
N ILE A 217 -24.75 26.98 50.63
CA ILE A 217 -25.56 27.34 49.47
C ILE A 217 -25.89 28.83 49.56
N VAL A 218 -25.54 29.58 48.53
CA VAL A 218 -26.03 30.94 48.34
C VAL A 218 -27.31 30.86 47.53
N ASP A 219 -28.44 30.89 48.23
CA ASP A 219 -29.77 30.77 47.62
C ASP A 219 -30.52 32.10 47.77
N THR A 220 -30.61 32.85 46.67
CA THR A 220 -31.35 34.12 46.63
C THR A 220 -32.86 33.93 46.51
N THR A 221 -33.33 32.72 46.20
CA THR A 221 -34.74 32.39 45.94
C THR A 221 -35.40 31.62 47.07
N GLY A 222 -34.63 30.92 47.91
CA GLY A 222 -35.13 30.05 48.97
C GLY A 222 -35.59 28.67 48.50
N ASP A 223 -35.27 28.28 47.26
CA ASP A 223 -35.71 27.04 46.61
C ASP A 223 -34.98 25.75 47.08
N PHE A 224 -33.89 25.90 47.85
CA PHE A 224 -33.00 24.81 48.26
C PHE A 224 -33.09 24.43 49.75
N VAL A 225 -33.87 25.15 50.55
CA VAL A 225 -34.11 24.88 51.98
C VAL A 225 -35.25 23.89 52.18
#